data_AF-A0A7K6X9G9-F1
#
_entry.id   AF-A0A7K6X9G9-F1
#
_cell.length_a   1.000
_cell.length_b   1.000
_cell.length_c   1.000
_cell.angle_alpha   90.00
_cell.angle_beta   90.00
_cell.angle_gamma   90.00
#
_symmetry.space_group_name_H-M   'P 1'
#
loop_
_entity.id
_entity.type
_entity.pdbx_description
1 polymer ?
#
loop_
_entity_poly.entity_id
_entity_poly.type
_entity_poly.pdbx_seq_one_letter_code
_entity_poly.pdbx_strand_id
1 'polypeptide(L)'
;QVKELVLDNCRSEDGKVVGLSSDFENLEFLSMININLLSVSDLPKLNKLRKLELSDNRISGGLEVLAEKTPNLTHLNLSGNKIKDINTLEPLKKLPNLHSLDLFNCEVTMLINYRESVFALLPQLTYLDGFDADEQEAPDSDPEADGDALEDEYENGEEEDDEEEDDLDEEVIDDEEDEDDDLEGEEEEDGVDDEEEDEEEDGEEDEEDEAEE
;
A
#
# COMPACT_ATOMS: atom_id res chain seq x y z
N GLN A 1 -23.00 16.58 -9.65
CA GLN A 1 -23.03 15.75 -8.42
C GLN A 1 -22.44 16.52 -7.24
N VAL A 2 -22.39 15.91 -6.05
CA VAL A 2 -21.52 16.29 -4.93
C VAL A 2 -20.09 15.84 -5.26
N LYS A 3 -19.10 16.73 -5.11
CA LYS A 3 -17.65 16.45 -5.22
C LYS A 3 -16.94 16.35 -3.87
N GLU A 4 -17.43 17.09 -2.87
CA GLU A 4 -16.84 17.18 -1.53
C GLU A 4 -17.90 16.82 -0.49
N LEU A 5 -17.52 16.04 0.53
CA LEU A 5 -18.41 15.70 1.64
C LEU A 5 -17.65 15.71 2.97
N VAL A 6 -18.11 16.51 3.92
CA VAL A 6 -17.53 16.65 5.26
C VAL A 6 -18.55 16.15 6.29
N LEU A 7 -18.14 15.15 7.07
CA LEU A 7 -18.93 14.51 8.12
C LEU A 7 -18.28 14.65 9.51
N ASP A 8 -17.31 15.55 9.65
CA ASP A 8 -16.49 15.67 10.86
C ASP A 8 -17.33 15.85 12.13
N ASN A 9 -16.90 15.20 13.22
CA ASN A 9 -17.56 15.18 14.53
C ASN A 9 -18.97 14.55 14.54
N CYS A 10 -19.51 14.08 13.40
CA CYS A 10 -20.76 13.32 13.32
C CYS A 10 -20.57 11.88 13.81
N ARG A 11 -20.40 11.71 15.13
CA ARG A 11 -20.08 10.44 15.78
C ARG A 11 -20.97 9.28 15.34
N SER A 12 -20.32 8.21 14.87
CA SER A 12 -20.92 6.89 14.71
C SER A 12 -21.14 6.24 16.08
N GLU A 13 -22.26 5.53 16.25
CA GLU A 13 -22.59 4.84 17.51
C GLU A 13 -21.91 3.46 17.64
N ASP A 14 -21.67 2.79 16.52
CA ASP A 14 -21.06 1.46 16.43
C ASP A 14 -19.63 1.47 15.86
N GLY A 15 -19.15 2.66 15.45
CA GLY A 15 -17.81 2.85 14.85
C GLY A 15 -17.73 2.45 13.38
N LYS A 16 -18.87 2.31 12.69
CA LYS A 16 -18.96 2.04 11.25
C LYS A 16 -19.24 3.31 10.44
N VAL A 17 -18.97 3.24 9.14
CA VAL A 17 -19.46 4.20 8.14
C VAL A 17 -20.96 3.96 7.93
N VAL A 18 -21.78 5.01 8.05
CA VAL A 18 -23.24 4.93 7.90
C VAL A 18 -23.74 6.10 7.06
N GLY A 19 -24.66 5.85 6.14
CA GLY A 19 -25.30 6.88 5.31
C GLY A 19 -24.54 7.26 4.02
N LEU A 20 -23.33 6.73 3.82
CA LEU A 20 -22.69 6.75 2.50
C LEU A 20 -23.23 5.59 1.64
N SER A 21 -23.39 5.84 0.34
CA SER A 21 -23.84 4.88 -0.68
C SER A 21 -23.00 5.00 -1.94
N SER A 22 -23.23 4.12 -2.92
CA SER A 22 -22.62 4.21 -4.25
C SER A 22 -23.11 5.42 -5.07
N ASP A 23 -24.18 6.11 -4.65
CA ASP A 23 -24.76 7.26 -5.37
C ASP A 23 -23.82 8.48 -5.40
N PHE A 24 -22.78 8.48 -4.56
CA PHE A 24 -21.71 9.48 -4.49
C PHE A 24 -20.60 9.23 -5.55
N GLU A 25 -20.98 8.79 -6.75
CA GLU A 25 -20.10 8.36 -7.87
C GLU A 25 -19.02 9.38 -8.29
N ASN A 26 -19.22 10.66 -7.96
CA ASN A 26 -18.33 11.77 -8.35
C ASN A 26 -17.76 12.50 -7.12
N LEU A 27 -17.74 11.83 -5.97
CA LEU A 27 -17.05 12.32 -4.77
C LEU A 27 -15.54 12.17 -4.96
N GLU A 28 -14.84 13.29 -4.79
CA GLU A 28 -13.39 13.44 -4.97
C GLU A 28 -12.70 13.68 -3.61
N PHE A 29 -13.40 14.33 -2.66
CA PHE A 29 -12.96 14.56 -1.28
C PHE A 29 -13.99 14.06 -0.26
N LEU A 30 -13.53 13.30 0.74
CA LEU A 30 -14.33 12.82 1.87
C LEU A 30 -13.59 13.06 3.19
N SER A 31 -14.23 13.76 4.12
CA SER A 31 -13.72 13.99 5.49
C SER A 31 -14.64 13.37 6.53
N MET A 32 -14.07 12.60 7.45
CA MET A 32 -14.76 11.87 8.52
C MET A 32 -14.00 11.99 9.86
N ILE A 33 -13.49 13.18 10.17
CA ILE A 33 -12.61 13.42 11.32
C ILE A 33 -13.38 13.29 12.65
N ASN A 34 -12.78 12.64 13.66
CA ASN A 34 -13.33 12.53 15.04
C ASN A 34 -14.76 11.95 15.12
N ILE A 35 -15.08 10.93 14.31
CA ILE A 35 -16.39 10.25 14.35
C ILE A 35 -16.39 8.90 15.10
N ASN A 36 -15.24 8.47 15.64
CA ASN A 36 -15.00 7.17 16.29
C ASN A 36 -15.05 5.95 15.34
N LEU A 37 -14.67 6.08 14.06
CA LEU A 37 -14.52 4.89 13.21
C LEU A 37 -13.53 3.89 13.81
N LEU A 38 -13.92 2.62 13.81
CA LEU A 38 -13.08 1.48 14.17
C LEU A 38 -12.48 0.80 12.91
N SER A 39 -13.14 0.95 11.77
CA SER A 39 -12.70 0.41 10.47
C SER A 39 -13.28 1.24 9.30
N VAL A 40 -12.67 1.08 8.14
CA VAL A 40 -13.13 1.58 6.83
C VAL A 40 -13.90 0.53 6.01
N SER A 41 -14.10 -0.69 6.54
CA SER A 41 -14.72 -1.82 5.83
C SER A 41 -16.10 -1.56 5.23
N ASP A 42 -16.88 -0.64 5.80
CA ASP A 42 -18.23 -0.29 5.36
C ASP A 42 -18.26 0.86 4.31
N LEU A 43 -17.10 1.28 3.78
CA LEU A 43 -17.05 2.26 2.68
C LEU A 43 -17.72 1.71 1.41
N PRO A 44 -18.57 2.49 0.72
CA PRO A 44 -19.03 2.17 -0.63
C PRO A 44 -17.88 2.33 -1.64
N LYS A 45 -18.07 1.82 -2.87
CA LYS A 45 -17.11 2.04 -3.96
C LYS A 45 -17.23 3.48 -4.48
N LEU A 46 -16.16 4.25 -4.36
CA LEU A 46 -16.05 5.68 -4.66
C LEU A 46 -14.90 5.90 -5.65
N ASN A 47 -15.13 5.51 -6.92
CA ASN A 47 -14.08 5.44 -7.96
C ASN A 47 -13.34 6.76 -8.21
N LYS A 48 -13.97 7.92 -7.95
CA LYS A 48 -13.35 9.24 -8.17
C LYS A 48 -12.66 9.83 -6.94
N LEU A 49 -12.73 9.18 -5.78
CA LEU A 49 -12.17 9.71 -4.54
C LEU A 49 -10.63 9.82 -4.64
N ARG A 50 -10.12 11.05 -4.55
CA ARG A 50 -8.69 11.36 -4.52
C ARG A 50 -8.18 11.52 -3.08
N LYS A 51 -8.98 12.14 -2.21
CA LYS A 51 -8.56 12.52 -0.85
C LYS A 51 -9.53 12.08 0.24
N LEU A 52 -8.99 11.44 1.27
CA LEU A 52 -9.74 10.82 2.37
C LEU A 52 -9.14 11.18 3.74
N GLU A 53 -9.86 11.99 4.51
CA GLU A 53 -9.44 12.43 5.86
C GLU A 53 -10.13 11.58 6.93
N LEU A 54 -9.37 10.80 7.70
CA LEU A 54 -9.84 9.89 8.76
C LEU A 54 -9.25 10.21 10.14
N SER A 55 -8.74 11.43 10.34
CA SER A 55 -8.04 11.84 11.57
C SER A 55 -8.89 11.69 12.85
N ASP A 56 -8.23 11.51 13.99
CA ASP A 56 -8.86 11.39 15.33
C ASP A 56 -9.93 10.27 15.45
N ASN A 57 -9.80 9.22 14.64
CA ASN A 57 -10.61 7.99 14.76
C ASN A 57 -9.85 6.91 15.56
N ARG A 58 -10.28 5.66 15.46
CA ARG A 58 -9.80 4.51 16.25
C ARG A 58 -9.39 3.33 15.37
N ILE A 59 -9.10 3.58 14.09
CA ILE A 59 -8.76 2.55 13.09
C ILE A 59 -7.42 1.91 13.48
N SER A 60 -7.34 0.58 13.47
CA SER A 60 -6.13 -0.18 13.81
C SER A 60 -5.76 -1.24 12.76
N GLY A 61 -6.29 -1.11 11.54
CA GLY A 61 -6.17 -2.10 10.47
C GLY A 61 -7.40 -2.08 9.55
N GLY A 62 -7.58 -3.14 8.76
CA GLY A 62 -8.70 -3.24 7.81
C GLY A 62 -8.53 -2.38 6.55
N LEU A 63 -7.30 -1.96 6.24
CA LEU A 63 -6.98 -1.03 5.15
C LEU A 63 -7.06 -1.69 3.76
N GLU A 64 -7.09 -3.01 3.69
CA GLU A 64 -7.18 -3.80 2.45
C GLU A 64 -8.41 -3.52 1.59
N VAL A 65 -9.48 -2.97 2.18
CA VAL A 65 -10.68 -2.55 1.45
C VAL A 65 -10.43 -1.29 0.62
N LEU A 66 -9.47 -0.43 0.98
CA LEU A 66 -9.26 0.86 0.31
C LEU A 66 -8.87 0.66 -1.17
N ALA A 67 -8.09 -0.37 -1.49
CA ALA A 67 -7.74 -0.71 -2.87
C ALA A 67 -8.96 -1.14 -3.72
N GLU A 68 -10.01 -1.70 -3.11
CA GLU A 68 -11.24 -2.10 -3.81
C GLU A 68 -12.27 -0.97 -3.88
N LYS A 69 -12.37 -0.16 -2.80
CA LYS A 69 -13.37 0.90 -2.65
C LYS A 69 -12.94 2.24 -3.23
N THR A 70 -11.66 2.60 -3.10
CA THR A 70 -11.10 3.91 -3.48
C THR A 70 -9.82 3.72 -4.31
N PRO A 71 -9.89 3.08 -5.50
CA PRO A 71 -8.71 2.66 -6.25
C PRO A 71 -7.84 3.83 -6.74
N ASN A 72 -8.43 5.02 -6.91
CA ASN A 72 -7.74 6.24 -7.36
C ASN A 72 -7.36 7.17 -6.20
N LEU A 73 -7.27 6.67 -4.96
CA LEU A 73 -6.91 7.48 -3.80
C LEU A 73 -5.44 7.93 -3.87
N THR A 74 -5.20 9.23 -3.79
CA THR A 74 -3.87 9.86 -3.86
C THR A 74 -3.41 10.47 -2.54
N HIS A 75 -4.35 10.84 -1.67
CA HIS A 75 -4.11 11.42 -0.35
C HIS A 75 -4.92 10.70 0.72
N LEU A 76 -4.24 10.17 1.75
CA LEU A 76 -4.86 9.47 2.88
C LEU A 76 -4.36 10.01 4.22
N ASN A 77 -5.27 10.55 5.03
CA ASN A 77 -4.93 10.95 6.40
C ASN A 77 -5.47 9.95 7.42
N LEU A 78 -4.58 9.33 8.17
CA LEU A 78 -4.84 8.40 9.28
C LEU A 78 -4.33 8.94 10.63
N SER A 79 -3.96 10.21 10.76
CA SER A 79 -3.44 10.79 12.00
C SER A 79 -4.34 10.55 13.24
N GLY A 80 -3.73 10.39 14.42
CA GLY A 80 -4.41 10.13 15.69
C GLY A 80 -5.07 8.76 15.87
N ASN A 81 -5.07 7.90 14.83
CA ASN A 81 -5.63 6.55 14.87
C ASN A 81 -4.76 5.57 15.69
N LYS A 82 -5.04 4.27 15.58
CA LYS A 82 -4.46 3.20 16.42
C LYS A 82 -3.64 2.21 15.59
N ILE A 83 -2.98 2.72 14.55
CA ILE A 83 -1.95 2.02 13.79
C ILE A 83 -0.70 1.88 14.68
N LYS A 84 -0.21 0.65 14.85
CA LYS A 84 0.91 0.29 15.74
C LYS A 84 2.13 -0.21 14.98
N ASP A 85 1.90 -1.04 13.98
CA ASP A 85 2.94 -1.81 13.30
C ASP A 85 3.04 -1.37 11.83
N ILE A 86 4.26 -1.35 11.27
CA ILE A 86 4.50 -1.10 9.85
C ILE A 86 3.68 -2.08 8.98
N ASN A 87 3.55 -3.33 9.43
CA ASN A 87 2.80 -4.37 8.72
C ASN A 87 1.29 -4.06 8.58
N THR A 88 0.71 -3.21 9.43
CA THR A 88 -0.68 -2.75 9.29
C THR A 88 -0.88 -1.93 7.99
N LEU A 89 0.18 -1.34 7.46
CA LEU A 89 0.18 -0.51 6.24
C LEU A 89 0.38 -1.33 4.96
N GLU A 90 0.74 -2.62 5.03
CA GLU A 90 0.97 -3.46 3.85
C GLU A 90 -0.14 -3.43 2.79
N PRO A 91 -1.45 -3.37 3.14
CA PRO A 91 -2.49 -3.35 2.12
C PRO A 91 -2.49 -2.07 1.27
N LEU A 92 -1.90 -0.98 1.77
CA LEU A 92 -1.76 0.28 1.02
C LEU A 92 -0.84 0.14 -0.20
N LYS A 93 0.04 -0.88 -0.25
CA LYS A 93 0.83 -1.24 -1.44
C LYS A 93 -0.03 -1.40 -2.70
N LYS A 94 -1.32 -1.74 -2.54
CA LYS A 94 -2.29 -1.97 -3.61
C LYS A 94 -2.99 -0.69 -4.12
N LEU A 95 -2.68 0.48 -3.57
CA LEU A 95 -3.10 1.78 -4.08
C LEU A 95 -1.94 2.35 -4.93
N PRO A 96 -1.97 2.20 -6.28
CA PRO A 96 -0.83 2.61 -7.11
C PRO A 96 -0.58 4.11 -7.10
N ASN A 97 -1.65 4.90 -6.95
CA ASN A 97 -1.62 6.36 -7.05
C ASN A 97 -1.47 7.05 -5.67
N LEU A 98 -1.24 6.30 -4.58
CA LEU A 98 -1.17 6.87 -3.23
C LEU A 98 0.18 7.59 -3.00
N HIS A 99 0.20 8.90 -3.27
CA HIS A 99 1.39 9.73 -3.19
C HIS A 99 1.59 10.38 -1.81
N SER A 100 0.53 10.54 -1.00
CA SER A 100 0.59 11.24 0.29
C SER A 100 -0.14 10.49 1.42
N LEU A 101 0.55 10.31 2.54
CA LEU A 101 0.07 9.59 3.72
C LEU A 101 0.45 10.35 5.01
N ASP A 102 -0.54 10.62 5.87
CA ASP A 102 -0.34 11.17 7.21
C ASP A 102 -0.70 10.11 8.27
N LEU A 103 0.25 9.81 9.14
CA LEU A 103 0.15 8.88 10.26
C LEU A 103 0.50 9.57 11.60
N PHE A 104 0.63 10.90 11.63
CA PHE A 104 1.03 11.65 12.81
C PHE A 104 0.18 11.30 14.03
N ASN A 105 0.79 11.19 15.22
CA ASN A 105 0.10 10.77 16.46
C ASN A 105 -0.52 9.34 16.41
N CYS A 106 -0.15 8.49 15.45
CA CYS A 106 -0.29 7.03 15.56
C CYS A 106 0.89 6.41 16.32
N GLU A 107 0.68 5.24 16.92
CA GLU A 107 1.71 4.56 17.74
C GLU A 107 2.90 4.08 16.90
N VAL A 108 2.68 3.77 15.61
CA VAL A 108 3.70 3.38 14.62
C VAL A 108 4.81 4.45 14.44
N THR A 109 4.51 5.72 14.70
CA THR A 109 5.48 6.83 14.58
C THR A 109 6.57 6.80 15.66
N MET A 110 6.42 5.97 16.69
CA MET A 110 7.41 5.78 17.76
C MET A 110 8.46 4.70 17.43
N LEU A 111 8.33 4.02 16.28
CA LEU A 111 9.25 2.95 15.89
C LEU A 111 10.60 3.51 15.40
N ILE A 112 11.67 2.76 15.69
CA ILE A 112 13.01 3.05 15.16
C ILE A 112 12.99 2.87 13.63
N ASN A 113 13.59 3.82 12.90
CA ASN A 113 13.61 3.89 11.44
C ASN A 113 12.19 3.90 10.81
N TYR A 114 11.22 4.54 11.48
CA TYR A 114 9.82 4.58 11.05
C TYR A 114 9.64 5.11 9.62
N ARG A 115 10.25 6.26 9.26
CA ARG A 115 10.08 6.87 7.94
C ARG A 115 10.67 5.99 6.84
N GLU A 116 11.90 5.53 7.05
CA GLU A 116 12.63 4.65 6.13
C GLU A 116 11.88 3.33 5.93
N SER A 117 11.29 2.78 7.01
CA SER A 117 10.47 1.56 6.95
C SER A 117 9.18 1.77 6.16
N VAL A 118 8.51 2.92 6.28
CA VAL A 118 7.29 3.22 5.51
C VAL A 118 7.60 3.47 4.03
N PHE A 119 8.64 4.25 3.70
CA PHE A 119 9.04 4.47 2.30
C PHE A 119 9.53 3.18 1.63
N ALA A 120 10.26 2.32 2.35
CA ALA A 120 10.64 1.00 1.85
C ALA A 120 9.43 0.04 1.68
N LEU A 121 8.36 0.24 2.46
CA LEU A 121 7.13 -0.54 2.35
C LEU A 121 6.22 -0.06 1.20
N LEU A 122 6.16 1.26 0.98
CA LEU A 122 5.25 1.94 0.06
C LEU A 122 6.06 2.79 -0.94
N PRO A 123 6.76 2.18 -1.91
CA PRO A 123 7.65 2.89 -2.83
C PRO A 123 6.92 3.84 -3.81
N GLN A 124 5.59 3.81 -3.88
CA GLN A 124 4.79 4.84 -4.57
C GLN A 124 4.66 6.15 -3.78
N LEU A 125 4.94 6.12 -2.47
CA LEU A 125 4.68 7.25 -1.58
C LEU A 125 5.72 8.35 -1.79
N THR A 126 5.26 9.55 -2.12
CA THR A 126 6.11 10.74 -2.25
C THR A 126 6.26 11.48 -0.92
N TYR A 127 5.16 11.62 -0.16
CA TYR A 127 5.12 12.37 1.08
C TYR A 127 4.57 11.54 2.23
N LEU A 128 5.27 11.58 3.36
CA LEU A 128 4.91 10.95 4.63
C LEU A 128 4.88 12.02 5.72
N ASP A 129 3.76 12.13 6.45
CA ASP A 129 3.54 13.12 7.53
C ASP A 129 3.82 14.58 7.08
N GLY A 130 3.59 14.88 5.80
CA GLY A 130 3.83 16.20 5.19
C GLY A 130 5.23 16.43 4.62
N PHE A 131 6.15 15.45 4.68
CA PHE A 131 7.54 15.59 4.21
C PHE A 131 7.95 14.44 3.27
N ASP A 132 8.82 14.71 2.30
CA ASP A 132 9.39 13.68 1.42
C ASP A 132 10.52 12.86 2.09
N ALA A 133 11.20 12.01 1.32
CA ALA A 133 12.32 11.20 1.79
C ALA A 133 13.60 12.03 2.09
N ASP A 134 13.72 13.24 1.55
CA ASP A 134 14.84 14.18 1.71
C ASP A 134 14.54 15.28 2.76
N GLU A 135 13.50 15.09 3.59
CA GLU A 135 12.99 16.03 4.61
C GLU A 135 12.42 17.36 4.07
N GLN A 136 12.04 17.42 2.79
CA GLN A 136 11.41 18.60 2.19
C GLN A 136 9.89 18.60 2.44
N GLU A 137 9.35 19.76 2.83
CA GLU A 137 7.92 19.97 3.08
C GLU A 137 7.10 19.89 1.78
N ALA A 138 5.97 19.18 1.82
CA ALA A 138 5.05 19.08 0.70
C ALA A 138 4.48 20.46 0.30
N PRO A 139 4.23 20.73 -0.99
CA PRO A 139 3.69 22.02 -1.41
C PRO A 139 2.27 22.25 -0.88
N ASP A 140 1.97 23.48 -0.43
CA ASP A 140 0.62 23.94 -0.02
C ASP A 140 -0.48 23.67 -1.08
N SER A 141 -0.07 23.58 -2.35
CA SER A 141 -0.95 23.29 -3.48
C SER A 141 -1.01 21.78 -3.75
N ASP A 142 -2.17 21.18 -3.52
CA ASP A 142 -2.52 19.84 -4.00
C ASP A 142 -2.37 19.81 -5.54
N PRO A 143 -1.43 19.03 -6.11
CA PRO A 143 -1.11 19.09 -7.54
C PRO A 143 -2.22 18.53 -8.44
N GLU A 144 -3.19 17.78 -7.89
CA GLU A 144 -4.37 17.32 -8.65
C GLU A 144 -5.53 18.33 -8.64
N ALA A 145 -5.50 19.35 -7.77
CA ALA A 145 -6.59 20.32 -7.65
C ALA A 145 -6.71 21.27 -8.85
N ASP A 146 -5.61 21.51 -9.60
CA ASP A 146 -5.58 22.36 -10.80
C ASP A 146 -5.91 21.59 -12.12
N GLY A 147 -6.59 20.44 -12.01
CA GLY A 147 -7.75 20.16 -12.88
C GLY A 147 -7.53 19.72 -14.33
N ASP A 148 -6.34 19.25 -14.71
CA ASP A 148 -6.08 18.61 -16.02
C ASP A 148 -5.20 17.35 -15.87
N ALA A 149 -5.39 16.38 -16.77
CA ALA A 149 -4.50 15.23 -17.03
C ALA A 149 -4.30 14.17 -15.90
N LEU A 150 -5.40 13.60 -15.40
CA LEU A 150 -5.53 12.14 -15.51
C LEU A 150 -6.60 11.85 -16.56
N GLU A 151 -6.19 11.81 -17.83
CA GLU A 151 -7.04 11.25 -18.90
C GLU A 151 -7.19 9.74 -18.67
N ASP A 152 -8.38 9.21 -18.96
CA ASP A 152 -8.75 7.83 -18.59
C ASP A 152 -8.07 6.76 -19.46
N GLU A 153 -6.73 6.58 -19.37
CA GLU A 153 -6.01 5.39 -19.86
C GLU A 153 -6.27 4.14 -18.96
N TYR A 154 -7.55 3.92 -18.67
CA TYR A 154 -8.09 2.63 -18.29
C TYR A 154 -9.05 2.19 -19.40
N GLU A 155 -8.48 1.93 -20.59
CA GLU A 155 -9.17 1.32 -21.72
C GLU A 155 -9.57 -0.11 -21.32
N ASN A 156 -10.74 -0.21 -20.69
CA ASN A 156 -11.33 -1.45 -20.20
C ASN A 156 -11.84 -2.24 -21.42
N GLY A 157 -10.93 -2.96 -22.08
CA GLY A 157 -11.21 -3.72 -23.29
C GLY A 157 -12.39 -4.67 -23.11
N GLU A 158 -13.43 -4.48 -23.94
CA GLU A 158 -14.64 -5.30 -23.90
C GLU A 158 -14.42 -6.63 -24.62
N GLU A 159 -14.56 -7.70 -23.82
CA GLU A 159 -15.01 -9.08 -24.08
C GLU A 159 -15.07 -9.66 -25.52
N GLU A 160 -14.35 -10.80 -25.68
CA GLU A 160 -14.75 -12.08 -26.31
C GLU A 160 -15.08 -12.19 -27.83
N ASP A 161 -14.58 -13.29 -28.43
CA ASP A 161 -14.96 -14.02 -29.68
C ASP A 161 -15.12 -13.23 -31.02
N ASP A 162 -14.71 -13.72 -32.19
CA ASP A 162 -14.88 -15.09 -32.72
C ASP A 162 -13.86 -15.45 -33.84
N GLU A 163 -13.43 -16.72 -33.83
CA GLU A 163 -13.28 -17.70 -34.93
C GLU A 163 -12.71 -17.41 -36.38
N GLU A 164 -11.84 -18.35 -36.82
CA GLU A 164 -11.63 -18.97 -38.16
C GLU A 164 -10.60 -18.46 -39.22
N GLU A 165 -9.57 -19.32 -39.42
CA GLU A 165 -8.85 -19.86 -40.61
C GLU A 165 -8.46 -19.06 -41.89
N ASP A 166 -7.31 -19.52 -42.45
CA ASP A 166 -6.77 -19.42 -43.82
C ASP A 166 -6.39 -18.03 -44.41
N ASP A 167 -5.42 -17.91 -45.34
CA ASP A 167 -4.84 -18.92 -46.25
C ASP A 167 -3.30 -18.70 -46.48
N LEU A 168 -2.64 -19.65 -47.16
CA LEU A 168 -1.18 -19.72 -47.42
C LEU A 168 -0.71 -18.90 -48.65
N ASP A 169 0.60 -18.61 -48.75
CA ASP A 169 1.33 -18.73 -50.04
C ASP A 169 2.88 -18.78 -49.95
N GLU A 170 3.52 -19.36 -50.99
CA GLU A 170 4.99 -19.47 -51.22
C GLU A 170 5.54 -18.24 -52.01
N GLU A 171 6.79 -18.07 -52.48
CA GLU A 171 8.00 -18.86 -52.82
C GLU A 171 9.21 -17.85 -52.79
N VAL A 172 10.51 -18.06 -52.50
CA VAL A 172 11.43 -19.02 -51.80
C VAL A 172 12.84 -18.32 -51.74
N ILE A 173 13.88 -18.94 -51.11
CA ILE A 173 15.34 -18.73 -51.39
C ILE A 173 15.98 -17.40 -50.88
N ASP A 174 17.28 -17.31 -50.53
CA ASP A 174 18.35 -18.22 -50.06
C ASP A 174 19.59 -17.35 -49.74
N ASP A 175 20.49 -17.79 -48.84
CA ASP A 175 21.91 -17.41 -48.77
C ASP A 175 22.55 -18.12 -47.55
N GLU A 176 23.21 -19.25 -47.82
CA GLU A 176 24.35 -19.80 -47.06
C GLU A 176 25.45 -18.69 -46.93
N GLU A 177 26.49 -18.76 -46.10
CA GLU A 177 27.24 -19.88 -45.49
C GLU A 177 28.07 -19.31 -44.30
N ASP A 178 29.02 -20.09 -43.75
CA ASP A 178 30.14 -19.66 -42.87
C ASP A 178 29.84 -19.14 -41.44
N GLU A 179 30.63 -19.47 -40.40
CA GLU A 179 31.63 -20.54 -40.19
C GLU A 179 31.75 -20.82 -38.66
N ASP A 180 32.44 -21.88 -38.26
CA ASP A 180 32.56 -22.31 -36.86
C ASP A 180 33.37 -21.34 -35.96
N ASP A 181 33.12 -21.37 -34.65
CA ASP A 181 34.20 -21.56 -33.66
C ASP A 181 33.65 -22.14 -32.35
N ASP A 182 34.21 -23.28 -31.92
CA ASP A 182 34.03 -23.83 -30.57
C ASP A 182 34.69 -22.91 -29.52
N LEU A 183 34.25 -23.01 -28.26
CA LEU A 183 35.21 -23.15 -27.16
C LEU A 183 34.54 -23.68 -25.88
N GLU A 184 34.94 -24.88 -25.47
CA GLU A 184 34.65 -25.45 -24.16
C GLU A 184 35.37 -24.66 -23.05
N GLY A 185 34.83 -24.71 -21.83
CA GLY A 185 35.38 -24.05 -20.65
C GLY A 185 34.88 -24.70 -19.36
N GLU A 186 35.41 -25.88 -19.05
CA GLU A 186 35.19 -26.58 -17.78
C GLU A 186 36.19 -26.13 -16.68
N GLU A 187 36.24 -26.90 -15.58
CA GLU A 187 37.04 -26.79 -14.36
C GLU A 187 36.49 -25.76 -13.33
N GLU A 188 35.99 -26.10 -12.13
CA GLU A 188 36.24 -27.15 -11.07
C GLU A 188 37.02 -26.60 -9.85
N GLU A 189 36.88 -27.28 -8.71
CA GLU A 189 37.49 -26.98 -7.38
C GLU A 189 37.00 -25.63 -6.74
N ASP A 190 36.90 -25.43 -5.41
CA ASP A 190 37.08 -26.26 -4.21
C ASP A 190 36.26 -25.60 -3.05
N GLY A 191 36.07 -26.14 -1.84
CA GLY A 191 36.66 -27.35 -1.25
C GLY A 191 37.04 -27.20 0.25
N VAL A 192 36.15 -26.64 1.09
CA VAL A 192 36.22 -26.67 2.58
C VAL A 192 34.79 -26.48 3.12
N ASP A 193 34.23 -27.27 4.05
CA ASP A 193 34.75 -28.14 5.12
C ASP A 193 35.28 -27.37 6.36
N ASP A 194 34.49 -27.42 7.44
CA ASP A 194 34.96 -27.41 8.84
C ASP A 194 33.84 -27.98 9.74
N GLU A 195 34.22 -28.69 10.80
CA GLU A 195 33.32 -29.55 11.60
C GLU A 195 32.80 -28.86 12.88
N GLU A 196 31.63 -29.32 13.36
CA GLU A 196 31.29 -29.73 14.76
C GLU A 196 31.68 -28.85 15.99
N GLU A 197 31.27 -29.33 17.18
CA GLU A 197 31.77 -28.95 18.52
C GLU A 197 31.46 -27.50 19.04
N ASP A 198 31.07 -27.27 20.30
CA ASP A 198 30.57 -28.17 21.36
C ASP A 198 29.90 -27.37 22.51
N GLU A 199 29.64 -28.05 23.63
CA GLU A 199 29.57 -27.58 25.03
C GLU A 199 28.26 -26.92 25.55
N GLU A 200 27.58 -27.69 26.40
CA GLU A 200 26.66 -27.22 27.45
C GLU A 200 27.44 -26.57 28.61
N GLU A 201 26.88 -25.59 29.32
CA GLU A 201 27.23 -25.37 30.73
C GLU A 201 26.06 -24.83 31.59
N ASP A 202 26.16 -25.15 32.89
CA ASP A 202 25.24 -25.00 34.03
C ASP A 202 24.54 -23.63 34.27
N GLY A 203 23.55 -23.66 35.18
CA GLY A 203 23.03 -22.46 35.84
C GLY A 203 21.84 -22.70 36.78
N GLU A 204 22.08 -23.20 38.01
CA GLU A 204 21.08 -23.19 39.10
C GLU A 204 20.97 -21.79 39.73
N GLU A 205 19.77 -21.37 40.16
CA GLU A 205 19.43 -20.38 41.21
C GLU A 205 17.91 -20.04 41.10
N ASP A 206 17.11 -19.86 42.15
CA ASP A 206 17.19 -20.38 43.54
C ASP A 206 15.75 -20.36 44.16
N GLU A 207 15.59 -20.79 45.41
CA GLU A 207 14.27 -20.91 46.07
C GLU A 207 13.63 -19.55 46.52
N GLU A 208 12.34 -19.32 46.22
CA GLU A 208 11.47 -18.37 46.95
C GLU A 208 10.29 -19.11 47.59
N ASP A 209 10.55 -19.65 48.78
CA ASP A 209 9.53 -20.12 49.72
C ASP A 209 9.22 -18.97 50.71
N GLU A 210 7.95 -18.53 50.79
CA GLU A 210 7.28 -18.23 52.07
C GLU A 210 5.78 -17.89 51.86
N ALA A 211 4.92 -18.68 52.47
CA ALA A 211 3.47 -18.45 52.59
C ALA A 211 2.97 -18.99 53.94
N GLU A 212 1.85 -18.44 54.43
CA GLU A 212 1.30 -18.59 55.80
C GLU A 212 2.14 -17.83 56.87
N GLU A 213 1.57 -17.09 57.83
CA GLU A 213 0.16 -16.89 58.25
C GLU A 213 -0.37 -15.46 58.02
#